data_AF-A0A7C6IZ98-F1
#
_entry.id   AF-A0A7C6IZ98-F1
#
_cell.length_a   1.000
_cell.length_b   1.000
_cell.length_c   1.000
_cell.angle_alpha   90.00
_cell.angle_beta   90.00
_cell.angle_gamma   90.00
#
_symmetry.space_group_name_H-M   'P 1'
#
loop_
_entity.id
_entity.type
_entity.pdbx_description
1 polymer ?
#
loop_
_entity_poly.entity_id
_entity_poly.type
_entity_poly.pdbx_seq_one_letter_code
_entity_poly.pdbx_strand_id
1 'polypeptide(L)'
;MKKLIILVLTAVLIATPSTIAFAKNKNSKKNDPKKFDWSNDFKWYEEDEDDDDDDRKWNKKEFKLKDSPVFKYGKYQLPLAPIVKAMDSGVEYNKDKVILTITKNDTEIIIDFKDEVVYVNGVKDTKSDIFNSKKKNNGKTVLIKYIAEILDYGLDLDDDEVIVKIPNNKYLSDIKITPIVSNNTDVIKNTLNSSSIALEASAKIKAGHTHGSKAELYVGSKLVATDNVISPKDTKVTFTTSDGTPTNKELMASVPKGGEVTVKLYNEKKELISSKTMKEKLVVDYVSPTLKSVIGVNYIPAAKQIKISVRNAGAVGDKVNLDMISIFDTKLRKIHTLDSSSNKGSEGIVKSSTSLVINLGERDYKALSGFGKANMYLSIWDGSLISDQACNLSPKMPLILLPVKIIK
;
A
#
# COMPACT_ATOMS: atom_id res chain seq x y z
N MET A 1 -30.83 -30.13 -41.67
CA MET A 1 -29.54 -30.45 -41.01
C MET A 1 -29.37 -29.50 -39.83
N LYS A 2 -29.65 -29.94 -38.59
CA LYS A 2 -28.71 -30.01 -37.42
C LYS A 2 -27.78 -28.77 -37.33
N LYS A 3 -27.78 -27.91 -36.30
CA LYS A 3 -27.63 -28.13 -34.83
C LYS A 3 -28.10 -26.84 -34.10
N LEU A 4 -28.99 -26.88 -33.10
CA LEU A 4 -28.76 -27.04 -31.65
C LEU A 4 -27.84 -25.97 -31.01
N ILE A 5 -28.41 -24.92 -30.40
CA ILE A 5 -27.78 -24.18 -29.29
C ILE A 5 -28.85 -23.90 -28.22
N ILE A 6 -28.41 -24.17 -26.99
CA ILE A 6 -29.15 -24.38 -25.75
C ILE A 6 -29.50 -23.03 -25.10
N LEU A 7 -30.78 -22.83 -24.79
CA LEU A 7 -31.29 -21.78 -23.90
C LEU A 7 -31.01 -22.19 -22.45
N VAL A 8 -30.07 -21.53 -21.78
CA VAL A 8 -29.95 -21.57 -20.32
C VAL A 8 -30.83 -20.47 -19.74
N LEU A 9 -32.05 -20.85 -19.36
CA LEU A 9 -32.97 -20.02 -18.60
C LEU A 9 -32.54 -20.04 -17.12
N THR A 10 -31.93 -18.97 -16.62
CA THR A 10 -31.70 -18.78 -15.18
C THR A 10 -32.99 -18.28 -14.53
N ALA A 11 -33.81 -19.21 -14.04
CA ALA A 11 -34.89 -18.90 -13.11
C ALA A 11 -34.32 -18.85 -11.69
N VAL A 12 -34.14 -17.64 -11.15
CA VAL A 12 -33.95 -17.41 -9.71
C VAL A 12 -35.30 -17.72 -9.04
N LEU A 13 -35.45 -18.95 -8.53
CA LEU A 13 -36.59 -19.30 -7.72
C LEU A 13 -36.31 -18.83 -6.29
N ILE A 14 -37.00 -17.76 -5.90
CA ILE A 14 -37.12 -17.29 -4.51
C ILE A 14 -37.85 -18.40 -3.75
N ALA A 15 -37.10 -19.26 -3.07
CA ALA A 15 -37.66 -20.21 -2.11
C ALA A 15 -37.75 -19.52 -0.74
N THR A 16 -38.96 -19.34 -0.25
CA THR A 16 -39.27 -19.01 1.13
C THR A 16 -38.67 -20.06 2.09
N PRO A 17 -38.33 -19.70 3.34
CA PRO A 17 -37.79 -20.66 4.28
C PRO A 17 -38.86 -21.70 4.63
N SER A 18 -38.69 -22.92 4.12
CA SER A 18 -39.42 -24.09 4.59
C SER A 18 -38.83 -24.50 5.93
N THR A 19 -39.72 -24.76 6.88
CA THR A 19 -39.45 -25.12 8.26
C THR A 19 -38.77 -26.48 8.35
N ILE A 20 -37.75 -26.57 9.21
CA ILE A 20 -36.97 -27.78 9.44
C ILE A 20 -37.62 -28.59 10.58
N ALA A 21 -37.89 -29.88 10.33
CA ALA A 21 -38.24 -30.86 11.36
C ALA A 21 -36.99 -31.59 11.89
N PHE A 22 -36.87 -31.73 13.21
CA PHE A 22 -35.94 -32.62 13.89
C PHE A 22 -36.62 -33.26 15.11
N ALA A 23 -36.39 -34.58 15.27
CA ALA A 23 -36.93 -35.40 16.34
C ALA A 23 -36.25 -35.11 17.70
N LYS A 24 -37.05 -35.11 18.78
CA LYS A 24 -36.61 -35.03 20.18
C LYS A 24 -37.11 -36.26 20.94
N ASN A 25 -36.23 -36.85 21.76
CA ASN A 25 -36.51 -37.95 22.68
C ASN A 25 -37.55 -37.51 23.75
N LYS A 26 -38.41 -38.45 24.17
CA LYS A 26 -39.63 -38.31 24.98
C LYS A 26 -39.42 -37.63 26.34
N ASN A 27 -40.11 -36.51 26.57
CA ASN A 27 -41.16 -36.39 27.59
C ASN A 27 -41.89 -35.04 27.48
N SER A 28 -43.18 -35.06 27.84
CA SER A 28 -44.23 -34.14 27.40
C SER A 28 -44.26 -32.79 28.13
N LYS A 29 -44.42 -31.71 27.36
CA LYS A 29 -45.50 -30.69 27.45
C LYS A 29 -45.25 -29.59 26.42
N LYS A 30 -46.34 -29.17 25.77
CA LYS A 30 -46.44 -28.23 24.64
C LYS A 30 -45.75 -26.88 24.92
N ASN A 31 -45.05 -26.33 23.92
CA ASN A 31 -45.24 -24.97 23.35
C ASN A 31 -44.00 -24.49 22.55
N ASP A 32 -44.26 -24.18 21.27
CA ASP A 32 -43.61 -23.28 20.29
C ASP A 32 -42.09 -23.30 19.98
N PRO A 33 -41.72 -23.10 18.70
CA PRO A 33 -40.33 -23.07 18.24
C PRO A 33 -39.64 -21.77 18.68
N LYS A 34 -38.74 -21.84 19.66
CA LYS A 34 -37.91 -20.70 20.06
C LYS A 34 -36.84 -20.42 19.00
N LYS A 35 -36.91 -19.24 18.38
CA LYS A 35 -35.74 -18.54 17.80
C LYS A 35 -34.68 -18.45 18.89
N PHE A 36 -33.46 -18.92 18.62
CA PHE A 36 -32.36 -18.81 19.58
C PHE A 36 -31.74 -17.41 19.41
N ASP A 37 -31.99 -16.55 20.39
CA ASP A 37 -31.28 -15.28 20.56
C ASP A 37 -29.86 -15.60 21.09
N TRP A 38 -28.84 -15.10 20.42
CA TRP A 38 -27.42 -15.42 20.67
C TRP A 38 -26.64 -14.26 21.30
N SER A 39 -27.33 -13.31 21.92
CA SER A 39 -26.67 -12.26 22.70
C SER A 39 -26.23 -12.80 24.07
N ASN A 40 -24.93 -12.62 24.35
CA ASN A 40 -24.22 -12.81 25.62
C ASN A 40 -23.71 -14.22 25.95
N ASP A 41 -22.45 -14.48 25.57
CA ASP A 41 -21.40 -15.04 26.46
C ASP A 41 -20.13 -15.39 25.65
N PHE A 42 -19.32 -14.40 25.24
CA PHE A 42 -17.99 -14.65 24.64
C PHE A 42 -16.99 -13.55 25.00
N LYS A 43 -15.75 -13.92 25.32
CA LYS A 43 -14.67 -12.99 25.68
C LYS A 43 -13.74 -12.75 24.48
N TRP A 44 -13.32 -11.50 24.31
CA TRP A 44 -12.32 -11.06 23.35
C TRP A 44 -11.00 -10.81 24.08
N TYR A 45 -9.87 -11.15 23.47
CA TYR A 45 -8.54 -10.80 23.95
C TYR A 45 -7.69 -10.29 22.78
N GLU A 46 -6.98 -9.18 23.01
CA GLU A 46 -5.81 -8.76 22.24
C GLU A 46 -4.60 -9.16 23.08
N GLU A 47 -3.67 -9.94 22.53
CA GLU A 47 -2.41 -10.26 23.20
C GLU A 47 -1.25 -9.77 22.34
N ASP A 48 -0.49 -8.83 22.89
CA ASP A 48 0.82 -8.43 22.40
C ASP A 48 1.82 -9.51 22.85
N GLU A 49 1.99 -10.58 22.09
CA GLU A 49 3.10 -11.52 22.31
C GLU A 49 4.32 -11.00 21.53
N ASP A 50 5.18 -10.31 22.27
CA ASP A 50 6.61 -10.20 21.98
C ASP A 50 7.21 -11.62 22.08
N ASP A 51 7.54 -12.25 20.95
CA ASP A 51 8.69 -13.17 20.79
C ASP A 51 8.74 -13.70 19.33
N ASP A 52 9.76 -13.22 18.62
CA ASP A 52 10.52 -13.80 17.50
C ASP A 52 9.84 -14.65 16.38
N ASP A 53 9.95 -14.12 15.15
CA ASP A 53 9.97 -14.80 13.83
C ASP A 53 8.68 -15.17 13.05
N ASP A 54 7.49 -14.60 13.33
CA ASP A 54 6.41 -14.53 12.32
C ASP A 54 5.72 -13.16 12.33
N ASP A 55 5.98 -12.34 11.32
CA ASP A 55 5.50 -10.97 11.12
C ASP A 55 3.98 -10.86 10.81
N ARG A 56 3.19 -11.82 11.28
CA ARG A 56 1.74 -11.84 11.25
C ARG A 56 1.19 -11.63 12.66
N LYS A 57 0.81 -10.39 13.01
CA LYS A 57 -0.07 -10.15 14.18
C LYS A 57 -1.43 -10.79 13.89
N TRP A 58 -1.86 -11.82 14.63
CA TRP A 58 -3.16 -12.47 14.42
C TRP A 58 -4.19 -11.98 15.43
N ASN A 59 -5.45 -11.78 15.01
CA ASN A 59 -6.55 -11.65 15.96
C ASN A 59 -7.00 -13.07 16.34
N LYS A 60 -7.09 -13.39 17.64
CA LYS A 60 -7.48 -14.72 18.12
C LYS A 60 -8.94 -14.70 18.62
N LYS A 61 -9.71 -15.77 18.39
CA LYS A 61 -11.05 -15.95 18.97
C LYS A 61 -11.22 -17.37 19.50
N GLU A 62 -11.49 -17.47 20.80
CA GLU A 62 -11.61 -18.74 21.53
C GLU A 62 -13.07 -19.24 21.55
N PHE A 63 -13.23 -20.55 21.40
CA PHE A 63 -14.52 -21.25 21.48
C PHE A 63 -14.40 -22.51 22.33
N LYS A 64 -15.17 -22.56 23.42
CA LYS A 64 -15.35 -23.80 24.19
C LYS A 64 -16.19 -24.79 23.39
N LEU A 65 -15.67 -25.99 23.17
CA LEU A 65 -16.31 -27.03 22.37
C LEU A 65 -17.67 -27.46 22.92
N LYS A 66 -17.83 -27.42 24.25
CA LYS A 66 -19.10 -27.74 24.95
C LYS A 66 -20.23 -26.75 24.64
N ASP A 67 -19.88 -25.52 24.29
CA ASP A 67 -20.83 -24.42 24.08
C ASP A 67 -21.18 -24.25 22.59
N SER A 68 -20.49 -24.99 21.71
CA SER A 68 -20.74 -24.98 20.27
C SER A 68 -21.78 -26.05 19.90
N PRO A 69 -22.81 -25.73 19.09
CA PRO A 69 -23.55 -26.73 18.34
C PRO A 69 -22.61 -27.58 17.49
N VAL A 70 -22.89 -28.88 17.39
CA VAL A 70 -22.01 -29.83 16.69
C VAL A 70 -22.81 -30.56 15.61
N PHE A 71 -22.37 -30.45 14.36
CA PHE A 71 -22.78 -31.34 13.29
C PHE A 71 -22.19 -32.73 13.52
N LYS A 72 -22.97 -33.79 13.29
CA LYS A 72 -22.52 -35.18 13.47
C LYS A 72 -23.00 -36.08 12.33
N TYR A 73 -22.09 -36.84 11.74
CA TYR A 73 -22.39 -37.92 10.81
C TYR A 73 -21.37 -39.05 10.95
N GLY A 74 -21.82 -40.23 11.38
CA GLY A 74 -20.93 -41.35 11.68
C GLY A 74 -19.84 -40.96 12.69
N LYS A 75 -18.57 -41.12 12.29
CA LYS A 75 -17.40 -40.72 13.08
C LYS A 75 -17.06 -39.22 12.99
N TYR A 76 -17.66 -38.48 12.05
CA TYR A 76 -17.33 -37.09 11.77
C TYR A 76 -18.14 -36.14 12.66
N GLN A 77 -17.47 -35.14 13.23
CA GLN A 77 -18.08 -34.13 14.08
C GLN A 77 -17.50 -32.76 13.71
N LEU A 78 -18.34 -31.72 13.64
CA LEU A 78 -17.89 -30.35 13.35
C LEU A 78 -18.53 -29.36 14.32
N PRO A 79 -17.75 -28.72 15.22
CA PRO A 79 -18.27 -27.59 15.99
C PRO A 79 -18.56 -26.43 15.04
N LEU A 80 -19.81 -25.97 15.03
CA LEU A 80 -20.28 -24.94 14.09
C LEU A 80 -19.96 -23.52 14.55
N ALA A 81 -19.79 -23.28 15.85
CA ALA A 81 -19.56 -21.93 16.37
C ALA A 81 -18.26 -21.29 15.84
N PRO A 82 -17.10 -21.98 15.77
CA PRO A 82 -15.90 -21.43 15.14
C PRO A 82 -16.12 -21.03 13.67
N ILE A 83 -16.85 -21.87 12.92
CA ILE A 83 -17.11 -21.66 11.49
C ILE A 83 -18.01 -20.44 11.27
N VAL A 84 -19.11 -20.36 12.02
CA VAL A 84 -20.12 -19.30 11.84
C VAL A 84 -19.68 -17.99 12.50
N LYS A 85 -19.02 -18.02 13.67
CA LYS A 85 -18.76 -16.82 14.49
C LYS A 85 -17.34 -16.27 14.38
N ALA A 86 -16.35 -17.07 13.99
CA ALA A 86 -14.96 -16.64 13.83
C ALA A 86 -14.59 -16.54 12.35
N MET A 87 -14.92 -17.59 11.59
CA MET A 87 -14.69 -17.62 10.14
C MET A 87 -15.81 -16.89 9.37
N ASP A 88 -16.90 -16.51 10.05
CA ASP A 88 -18.03 -15.74 9.50
C ASP A 88 -18.56 -16.38 8.21
N SER A 89 -18.72 -17.71 8.24
CA SER A 89 -19.12 -18.53 7.10
C SER A 89 -20.55 -19.05 7.25
N GLY A 90 -21.29 -19.11 6.15
CA GLY A 90 -22.57 -19.79 6.06
C GLY A 90 -22.38 -21.30 6.14
N VAL A 91 -23.31 -22.00 6.79
CA VAL A 91 -23.30 -23.46 6.89
C VAL A 91 -24.70 -23.98 6.62
N GLU A 92 -24.83 -24.88 5.64
CA GLU A 92 -26.07 -25.57 5.29
C GLU A 92 -25.85 -27.08 5.29
N TYR A 93 -26.80 -27.84 5.83
CA TYR A 93 -26.74 -29.30 5.81
C TYR A 93 -28.01 -29.90 5.22
N ASN A 94 -27.86 -30.58 4.08
CA ASN A 94 -28.92 -31.38 3.47
C ASN A 94 -28.88 -32.80 4.03
N LYS A 95 -29.84 -33.14 4.89
CA LYS A 95 -29.93 -34.46 5.52
C LYS A 95 -30.17 -35.60 4.55
N ASP A 96 -31.00 -35.38 3.54
CA ASP A 96 -31.46 -36.44 2.64
C ASP A 96 -30.33 -36.89 1.71
N LYS A 97 -29.49 -35.92 1.31
CA LYS A 97 -28.29 -36.15 0.50
C LYS A 97 -27.04 -36.39 1.35
N VAL A 98 -27.08 -36.06 2.64
CA VAL A 98 -25.93 -36.09 3.55
C VAL A 98 -24.79 -35.18 3.07
N ILE A 99 -25.15 -33.96 2.65
CA ILE A 99 -24.21 -32.97 2.10
C ILE A 99 -24.13 -31.79 3.06
N LEU A 100 -22.90 -31.41 3.45
CA LEU A 100 -22.61 -30.18 4.18
C LEU A 100 -22.00 -29.16 3.22
N THR A 101 -22.62 -27.99 3.14
CA THR A 101 -22.14 -26.87 2.33
C THR A 101 -21.68 -25.75 3.27
N ILE A 102 -20.44 -25.31 3.09
CA ILE A 102 -19.90 -24.10 3.75
C ILE A 102 -19.68 -23.03 2.69
N THR A 103 -20.19 -21.84 2.94
CA THR A 103 -20.05 -20.69 2.04
C THR A 103 -19.37 -19.52 2.74
N LYS A 104 -18.35 -18.96 2.09
CA LYS A 104 -17.69 -17.73 2.53
C LYS A 104 -17.28 -16.92 1.31
N ASN A 105 -17.86 -15.73 1.17
CA ASN A 105 -17.65 -14.88 -0.01
C ASN A 105 -17.92 -15.71 -1.30
N ASP A 106 -16.94 -15.80 -2.20
CA ASP A 106 -17.00 -16.59 -3.44
C ASP A 106 -16.55 -18.05 -3.27
N THR A 107 -16.23 -18.49 -2.04
CA THR A 107 -15.78 -19.86 -1.76
C THR A 107 -16.94 -20.72 -1.29
N GLU A 108 -17.17 -21.83 -1.99
CA GLU A 108 -18.11 -22.88 -1.65
C GLU A 108 -17.36 -24.19 -1.43
N ILE A 109 -17.54 -24.78 -0.25
CA ILE A 109 -17.01 -26.10 0.11
C ILE A 109 -18.19 -27.03 0.27
N ILE A 110 -18.28 -28.06 -0.58
CA ILE A 110 -19.32 -29.09 -0.53
C ILE A 110 -18.68 -30.39 -0.08
N ILE A 111 -19.04 -30.87 1.10
CA ILE A 111 -18.58 -32.14 1.67
C ILE A 111 -19.73 -33.15 1.56
N ASP A 112 -19.57 -34.12 0.66
CA ASP A 112 -20.49 -35.24 0.50
C ASP A 112 -20.00 -36.42 1.36
N PHE A 113 -20.70 -36.68 2.46
CA PHE A 113 -20.32 -37.75 3.38
C PHE A 113 -20.76 -39.13 2.92
N LYS A 114 -21.69 -39.22 1.96
CA LYS A 114 -22.19 -40.50 1.45
C LYS A 114 -21.25 -41.05 0.40
N ASP A 115 -20.82 -40.19 -0.52
CA ASP A 115 -19.89 -40.54 -1.60
C ASP A 115 -18.42 -40.38 -1.18
N GLU A 116 -18.18 -39.82 0.01
CA GLU A 116 -16.85 -39.55 0.57
C GLU A 116 -15.99 -38.67 -0.35
N VAL A 117 -16.60 -37.59 -0.87
CA VAL A 117 -15.96 -36.64 -1.79
C VAL A 117 -16.14 -35.20 -1.29
N VAL A 118 -15.14 -34.36 -1.54
CA VAL A 118 -15.25 -32.91 -1.37
C VAL A 118 -15.13 -32.19 -2.69
N TYR A 119 -15.90 -31.11 -2.85
CA TYR A 119 -15.74 -30.14 -3.91
C TYR A 119 -15.43 -28.76 -3.31
N VAL A 120 -14.47 -28.06 -3.89
CA VAL A 120 -14.17 -26.66 -3.58
C VAL A 120 -14.40 -25.86 -4.85
N ASN A 121 -15.36 -24.94 -4.84
CA ASN A 121 -15.78 -24.15 -6.00
C ASN A 121 -16.07 -25.02 -7.24
N GLY A 122 -16.77 -26.15 -7.03
CA GLY A 122 -17.11 -27.11 -8.08
C GLY A 122 -15.96 -28.02 -8.54
N VAL A 123 -14.74 -27.82 -8.05
CA VAL A 123 -13.59 -28.69 -8.36
C VAL A 123 -13.49 -29.79 -7.32
N LYS A 124 -13.45 -31.05 -7.77
CA LYS A 124 -13.26 -32.20 -6.88
C LYS A 124 -11.90 -32.13 -6.20
N ASP A 125 -11.88 -32.14 -4.89
CA ASP A 125 -10.66 -32.29 -4.12
C ASP A 125 -10.22 -33.75 -4.13
N THR A 126 -9.01 -33.97 -4.63
CA THR A 126 -8.35 -35.28 -4.72
C THR A 126 -7.10 -35.35 -3.84
N LYS A 127 -6.76 -34.25 -3.17
CA LYS A 127 -5.55 -34.11 -2.36
C LYS A 127 -5.83 -34.32 -0.89
N SER A 128 -7.00 -33.92 -0.40
CA SER A 128 -7.31 -34.11 1.02
C SER A 128 -7.61 -35.56 1.36
N ASP A 129 -7.12 -35.94 2.54
CA ASP A 129 -7.27 -37.27 3.13
C ASP A 129 -8.44 -37.30 4.14
N ILE A 130 -9.44 -36.42 4.02
CA ILE A 130 -10.41 -36.22 5.11
C ILE A 130 -11.28 -37.46 5.38
N PHE A 131 -11.50 -38.30 4.36
CA PHE A 131 -12.26 -39.55 4.46
C PHE A 131 -11.37 -40.79 4.68
N ASN A 132 -10.04 -40.64 4.74
CA ASN A 132 -9.11 -41.77 4.82
C ASN A 132 -9.31 -42.57 6.12
N SER A 133 -9.77 -43.81 5.98
CA SER A 133 -10.10 -44.72 7.10
C SER A 133 -8.88 -45.28 7.84
N LYS A 134 -7.66 -45.16 7.27
CA LYS A 134 -6.43 -45.73 7.85
C LYS A 134 -5.71 -44.81 8.84
N LYS A 135 -6.05 -43.51 8.87
CA LYS A 135 -5.50 -42.57 9.86
C LYS A 135 -6.39 -42.55 11.10
N LYS A 136 -5.81 -42.67 12.31
CA LYS A 136 -6.50 -42.53 13.61
C LYS A 136 -6.89 -41.06 13.83
N ASN A 137 -7.82 -40.58 13.01
CA ASN A 137 -8.20 -39.20 12.98
C ASN A 137 -9.43 -39.01 13.88
N ASN A 138 -9.27 -38.24 14.96
CA ASN A 138 -10.39 -37.81 15.79
C ASN A 138 -11.33 -36.97 14.90
N GLY A 139 -12.51 -37.50 14.57
CA GLY A 139 -13.39 -36.91 13.56
C GLY A 139 -13.87 -35.48 13.87
N LYS A 140 -13.62 -34.97 15.08
CA LYS A 140 -13.81 -33.57 15.50
C LYS A 140 -12.81 -32.58 14.88
N THR A 141 -11.55 -32.98 14.70
CA THR A 141 -10.45 -32.05 14.34
C THR A 141 -10.19 -32.00 12.83
N VAL A 142 -10.48 -33.07 12.09
CA VAL A 142 -10.18 -33.11 10.64
C VAL A 142 -11.01 -32.12 9.84
N LEU A 143 -12.33 -32.06 10.08
CA LEU A 143 -13.21 -31.20 9.30
C LEU A 143 -12.90 -29.72 9.53
N ILE A 144 -12.74 -29.30 10.79
CA ILE A 144 -12.45 -27.90 11.09
C ILE A 144 -11.07 -27.47 10.58
N LYS A 145 -10.05 -28.33 10.67
CA LYS A 145 -8.72 -28.06 10.08
C LYS A 145 -8.81 -27.87 8.57
N TYR A 146 -9.48 -28.80 7.90
CA TYR A 146 -9.65 -28.75 6.46
C TYR A 146 -10.39 -27.48 6.00
N ILE A 147 -11.48 -27.13 6.68
CA ILE A 147 -12.26 -25.92 6.38
C ILE A 147 -11.40 -24.67 6.64
N ALA A 148 -10.73 -24.59 7.79
CA ALA A 148 -9.88 -23.45 8.12
C ALA A 148 -8.74 -23.27 7.11
N GLU A 149 -8.08 -24.36 6.71
CA GLU A 149 -7.01 -24.34 5.70
C GLU A 149 -7.50 -23.79 4.36
N ILE A 150 -8.67 -24.23 3.88
CA ILE A 150 -9.26 -23.69 2.63
C ILE A 150 -9.61 -22.21 2.77
N LEU A 151 -10.12 -21.82 3.93
CA LEU A 151 -10.52 -20.44 4.21
C LEU A 151 -9.35 -19.54 4.65
N ASP A 152 -8.12 -20.07 4.65
CA ASP A 152 -6.87 -19.42 5.09
C ASP A 152 -6.81 -19.04 6.58
N TYR A 153 -7.62 -19.64 7.46
CA TYR A 153 -7.59 -19.39 8.91
C TYR A 153 -6.57 -20.29 9.61
N GLY A 154 -5.85 -19.73 10.60
CA GLY A 154 -5.06 -20.54 11.52
C GLY A 154 -5.92 -21.13 12.63
N LEU A 155 -5.52 -22.27 13.18
CA LEU A 155 -6.21 -22.93 14.28
C LEU A 155 -5.22 -23.44 15.31
N ASP A 156 -5.50 -23.19 16.58
CA ASP A 156 -5.01 -23.98 17.70
C ASP A 156 -6.17 -24.79 18.27
N LEU A 157 -5.93 -26.09 18.46
CA LEU A 157 -6.95 -27.04 18.89
C LEU A 157 -6.46 -27.75 20.13
N ASP A 158 -7.25 -27.65 21.19
CA ASP A 158 -7.03 -28.34 22.46
C ASP A 158 -8.24 -29.26 22.76
N ASP A 159 -8.20 -29.97 23.88
CA ASP A 159 -9.15 -31.03 24.18
C ASP A 159 -10.60 -30.53 24.37
N ASP A 160 -10.78 -29.31 24.88
CA ASP A 160 -12.08 -28.70 25.15
C ASP A 160 -12.29 -27.33 24.50
N GLU A 161 -11.32 -26.83 23.73
CA GLU A 161 -11.37 -25.52 23.07
C GLU A 161 -10.82 -25.48 21.64
N VAL A 162 -11.27 -24.48 20.90
CA VAL A 162 -10.81 -24.14 19.55
C VAL A 162 -10.48 -22.66 19.54
N ILE A 163 -9.21 -22.33 19.28
CA ILE A 163 -8.77 -20.96 19.06
C ILE A 163 -8.62 -20.75 17.57
N VAL A 164 -9.43 -19.86 17.00
CA VAL A 164 -9.30 -19.46 15.60
C VAL A 164 -8.35 -18.26 15.53
N LYS A 165 -7.20 -18.46 14.87
CA LYS A 165 -6.30 -17.39 14.47
C LYS A 165 -6.87 -16.78 13.19
N ILE A 166 -7.53 -15.65 13.35
CA ILE A 166 -8.13 -14.89 12.26
C ILE A 166 -6.98 -14.23 11.49
N PRO A 167 -6.83 -14.54 10.19
CA PRO A 167 -5.78 -13.95 9.38
C PRO A 167 -5.91 -12.44 9.42
N ASN A 168 -4.81 -11.77 9.76
CA ASN A 168 -4.63 -10.38 9.36
C ASN A 168 -4.28 -10.26 7.86
N ASN A 169 -4.50 -11.34 7.09
CA ASN A 169 -4.06 -11.48 5.71
C ASN A 169 -4.98 -10.73 4.73
N LYS A 170 -4.55 -9.48 4.50
CA LYS A 170 -4.25 -8.92 3.17
C LYS A 170 -5.43 -8.81 2.20
N TYR A 171 -6.53 -8.21 2.65
CA TYR A 171 -7.34 -7.47 1.69
C TYR A 171 -6.55 -6.35 1.03
N LEU A 172 -5.43 -5.88 1.60
CA LEU A 172 -4.61 -4.80 1.05
C LEU A 172 -3.21 -5.25 0.58
N SER A 173 -2.78 -4.78 -0.59
CA SER A 173 -1.42 -4.92 -1.09
C SER A 173 -1.00 -3.74 -1.97
N ASP A 174 0.28 -3.68 -2.36
CA ASP A 174 0.82 -2.73 -3.35
C ASP A 174 0.42 -1.26 -3.14
N ILE A 175 0.69 -0.73 -1.94
CA ILE A 175 0.50 0.71 -1.68
C ILE A 175 1.46 1.51 -2.54
N LYS A 176 0.92 2.46 -3.30
CA LYS A 176 1.66 3.40 -4.13
C LYS A 176 1.20 4.81 -3.83
N ILE A 177 2.15 5.73 -3.79
CA ILE A 177 1.89 7.16 -3.70
C ILE A 177 2.55 7.89 -4.87
N THR A 178 1.88 8.93 -5.35
CA THR A 178 2.32 9.76 -6.46
C THR A 178 2.06 11.22 -6.09
N PRO A 179 3.10 12.02 -5.83
CA PRO A 179 2.97 13.46 -5.72
C PRO A 179 2.52 14.04 -7.05
N ILE A 180 1.57 14.97 -7.01
CA ILE A 180 1.16 15.79 -8.15
C ILE A 180 1.80 17.16 -7.98
N VAL A 181 2.54 17.62 -8.99
CA VAL A 181 3.26 18.89 -8.98
C VAL A 181 2.63 19.89 -9.95
N SER A 182 2.69 21.17 -9.59
CA SER A 182 2.12 22.27 -10.40
C SER A 182 2.91 22.55 -11.69
N ASN A 183 4.19 22.20 -11.71
CA ASN A 183 5.09 22.40 -12.83
C ASN A 183 5.63 21.01 -13.17
N ASN A 184 5.51 20.57 -14.43
CA ASN A 184 5.89 19.24 -14.95
C ASN A 184 7.40 18.92 -14.80
N THR A 185 7.87 18.98 -13.56
CA THR A 185 9.24 18.81 -13.08
C THR A 185 9.37 17.41 -12.54
N ASP A 186 10.60 16.89 -12.54
CA ASP A 186 10.86 15.53 -12.07
C ASP A 186 10.48 15.41 -10.59
N VAL A 187 9.56 14.49 -10.32
CA VAL A 187 9.08 14.20 -8.97
C VAL A 187 9.98 13.14 -8.36
N ILE A 188 10.55 13.44 -7.20
CA ILE A 188 11.24 12.41 -6.42
C ILE A 188 10.19 11.47 -5.83
N LYS A 189 10.40 10.17 -6.03
CA LYS A 189 9.53 9.13 -5.52
C LYS A 189 9.30 9.31 -4.00
N ASN A 190 8.04 9.27 -3.58
CA ASN A 190 7.62 9.42 -2.20
C ASN A 190 8.07 10.71 -1.51
N THR A 191 8.29 11.79 -2.25
CA THR A 191 8.66 13.08 -1.68
C THR A 191 7.64 14.14 -2.08
N LEU A 192 7.02 14.78 -1.09
CA LEU A 192 6.28 16.02 -1.31
C LEU A 192 7.22 17.20 -1.14
N ASN A 193 7.19 18.11 -2.09
CA ASN A 193 8.07 19.26 -2.14
C ASN A 193 7.28 20.58 -2.33
N SER A 194 7.93 21.72 -2.41
CA SER A 194 7.31 23.05 -2.51
C SER A 194 6.46 23.27 -3.77
N SER A 195 6.68 22.46 -4.83
CA SER A 195 5.84 22.49 -6.04
C SER A 195 4.69 21.48 -6.02
N SER A 196 4.67 20.58 -5.03
CA SER A 196 3.62 19.56 -4.87
C SER A 196 2.30 20.21 -4.46
N ILE A 197 1.22 19.90 -5.17
CA ILE A 197 -0.10 20.48 -4.96
C ILE A 197 -1.14 19.44 -4.50
N ALA A 198 -0.94 18.17 -4.83
CA ALA A 198 -1.76 17.08 -4.31
C ALA A 198 -0.93 15.80 -4.11
N LEU A 199 -1.48 14.88 -3.33
CA LEU A 199 -1.00 13.52 -3.18
C LEU A 199 -2.07 12.57 -3.70
N GLU A 200 -1.72 11.78 -4.70
CA GLU A 200 -2.52 10.61 -5.07
C GLU A 200 -1.92 9.37 -4.42
N ALA A 201 -2.79 8.49 -3.92
CA ALA A 201 -2.38 7.21 -3.41
C ALA A 201 -3.32 6.11 -3.88
N SER A 202 -2.83 4.88 -3.84
CA SER A 202 -3.67 3.73 -4.05
C SER A 202 -3.13 2.48 -3.39
N ALA A 203 -4.03 1.55 -3.13
CA ALA A 203 -3.70 0.20 -2.70
C ALA A 203 -4.54 -0.80 -3.49
N LYS A 204 -3.96 -1.94 -3.83
CA LYS A 204 -4.73 -3.07 -4.36
C LYS A 204 -5.58 -3.66 -3.25
N ILE A 205 -6.82 -3.97 -3.61
CA ILE A 205 -7.74 -4.73 -2.77
C ILE A 205 -8.15 -6.04 -3.42
N LYS A 206 -8.52 -7.04 -2.61
CA LYS A 206 -9.24 -8.22 -3.11
C LYS A 206 -10.68 -7.80 -3.48
N ALA A 207 -11.22 -8.30 -4.58
CA ALA A 207 -12.63 -8.07 -4.90
C ALA A 207 -13.55 -8.78 -3.88
N GLY A 208 -14.84 -8.40 -3.86
CA GLY A 208 -15.87 -9.01 -3.02
C GLY A 208 -16.34 -8.17 -1.82
N HIS A 209 -15.91 -6.91 -1.71
CA HIS A 209 -16.35 -6.03 -0.64
C HIS A 209 -17.80 -5.54 -0.82
N THR A 210 -18.56 -5.52 0.26
CA THR A 210 -19.94 -5.04 0.32
C THR A 210 -20.02 -3.53 0.15
N HIS A 211 -21.15 -3.06 -0.39
CA HIS A 211 -21.44 -1.63 -0.46
C HIS A 211 -21.47 -1.02 0.96
N GLY A 212 -20.79 0.10 1.14
CA GLY A 212 -20.59 0.72 2.47
C GLY A 212 -19.23 0.40 3.11
N SER A 213 -18.42 -0.47 2.49
CA SER A 213 -17.01 -0.61 2.84
C SER A 213 -16.25 0.68 2.54
N LYS A 214 -15.22 0.96 3.34
CA LYS A 214 -14.45 2.21 3.30
C LYS A 214 -12.96 1.92 3.47
N ALA A 215 -12.11 2.68 2.80
CA ALA A 215 -10.68 2.72 3.07
C ALA A 215 -10.23 4.10 3.55
N GLU A 216 -9.19 4.13 4.37
CA GLU A 216 -8.59 5.33 4.93
C GLU A 216 -7.08 5.33 4.66
N LEU A 217 -6.56 6.47 4.22
CA LEU A 217 -5.14 6.71 4.02
C LEU A 217 -4.60 7.57 5.17
N TYR A 218 -3.56 7.07 5.82
CA TYR A 218 -2.85 7.75 6.90
C TYR A 218 -1.41 8.05 6.51
N VAL A 219 -0.91 9.20 6.96
CA VAL A 219 0.52 9.53 6.99
C VAL A 219 0.91 9.79 8.44
N GLY A 220 1.76 8.93 9.00
CA GLY A 220 1.95 8.82 10.44
C GLY A 220 0.61 8.52 11.14
N SER A 221 0.22 9.36 12.09
CA SER A 221 -1.08 9.25 12.78
C SER A 221 -2.21 10.08 12.15
N LYS A 222 -1.93 10.88 11.12
CA LYS A 222 -2.91 11.79 10.52
C LYS A 222 -3.68 11.11 9.40
N LEU A 223 -5.02 11.17 9.47
CA LEU A 223 -5.90 10.80 8.36
C LEU A 223 -5.76 11.84 7.25
N VAL A 224 -5.39 11.40 6.05
CA VAL A 224 -5.11 12.27 4.90
C VAL A 224 -6.24 12.24 3.88
N ALA A 225 -6.78 11.06 3.60
CA ALA A 225 -7.85 10.89 2.61
C ALA A 225 -8.66 9.62 2.91
N THR A 226 -9.87 9.54 2.33
CA THR A 226 -10.76 8.38 2.46
C THR A 226 -11.32 7.98 1.11
N ASP A 227 -11.42 6.68 0.88
CA ASP A 227 -12.21 6.11 -0.20
C ASP A 227 -13.48 5.52 0.40
N ASN A 228 -14.63 6.17 0.15
CA ASN A 228 -15.91 5.78 0.75
C ASN A 228 -16.81 5.01 -0.23
N VAL A 229 -16.33 4.72 -1.45
CA VAL A 229 -17.13 4.10 -2.50
C VAL A 229 -16.40 2.88 -3.03
N ILE A 230 -16.48 1.79 -2.25
CA ILE A 230 -15.91 0.49 -2.64
C ILE A 230 -17.04 -0.42 -3.09
N SER A 231 -16.98 -0.85 -4.34
CA SER A 231 -17.91 -1.79 -4.95
C SER A 231 -17.38 -3.24 -4.89
N PRO A 232 -18.24 -4.26 -4.98
CA PRO A 232 -17.80 -5.66 -4.96
C PRO A 232 -16.82 -6.05 -6.06
N LYS A 233 -16.76 -5.29 -7.16
CA LYS A 233 -15.85 -5.55 -8.29
C LYS A 233 -14.52 -4.81 -8.18
N ASP A 234 -14.38 -3.90 -7.23
CA ASP A 234 -13.18 -3.08 -7.13
C ASP A 234 -12.01 -3.95 -6.67
N THR A 235 -10.89 -3.78 -7.36
CA THR A 235 -9.62 -4.45 -7.06
C THR A 235 -8.56 -3.46 -6.58
N LYS A 236 -8.97 -2.20 -6.39
CA LYS A 236 -8.11 -1.08 -6.01
C LYS A 236 -8.95 -0.03 -5.29
N VAL A 237 -8.39 0.54 -4.23
CA VAL A 237 -8.86 1.78 -3.62
C VAL A 237 -7.95 2.93 -4.03
N THR A 238 -8.53 4.11 -4.16
CA THR A 238 -7.82 5.31 -4.60
C THR A 238 -8.08 6.47 -3.66
N PHE A 239 -7.03 7.25 -3.44
CA PHE A 239 -7.07 8.40 -2.56
C PHE A 239 -6.49 9.60 -3.28
N THR A 240 -7.07 10.77 -3.05
CA THR A 240 -6.50 12.03 -3.49
C THR A 240 -6.72 13.08 -2.41
N THR A 241 -5.76 13.98 -2.24
CA THR A 241 -5.93 15.20 -1.45
C THR A 241 -6.47 16.36 -2.28
N SER A 242 -6.67 16.16 -3.59
CA SER A 242 -7.20 17.20 -4.49
C SER A 242 -8.70 17.39 -4.29
N ASP A 243 -9.12 18.65 -4.23
CA ASP A 243 -10.53 19.08 -4.23
C ASP A 243 -10.99 19.56 -5.62
N GLY A 244 -10.14 19.42 -6.64
CA GLY A 244 -10.35 19.93 -8.00
C GLY A 244 -9.59 21.23 -8.29
N THR A 245 -9.20 21.99 -7.27
CA THR A 245 -8.36 23.19 -7.38
C THR A 245 -7.18 23.13 -6.41
N PRO A 246 -6.37 22.05 -6.43
CA PRO A 246 -5.41 21.76 -5.38
C PRO A 246 -4.30 22.81 -5.29
N THR A 247 -3.99 23.25 -4.07
CA THR A 247 -2.84 24.12 -3.79
C THR A 247 -1.84 23.47 -2.84
N ASN A 248 -0.58 23.89 -2.93
CA ASN A 248 0.47 23.41 -2.00
C ASN A 248 0.11 23.70 -0.53
N LYS A 249 -0.56 24.83 -0.25
CA LYS A 249 -0.97 25.21 1.10
C LYS A 249 -1.98 24.22 1.69
N GLU A 250 -2.95 23.77 0.90
CA GLU A 250 -3.92 22.76 1.32
C GLU A 250 -3.25 21.40 1.51
N LEU A 251 -2.35 21.00 0.59
CA LEU A 251 -1.58 19.78 0.75
C LEU A 251 -0.73 19.81 2.03
N MET A 252 -0.03 20.91 2.31
CA MET A 252 0.76 21.08 3.53
C MET A 252 -0.11 21.05 4.80
N ALA A 253 -1.32 21.59 4.74
CA ALA A 253 -2.26 21.49 5.85
C ALA A 253 -2.67 20.03 6.10
N SER A 254 -2.93 19.26 5.04
CA SER A 254 -3.31 17.84 5.11
C SER A 254 -2.13 16.92 5.47
N VAL A 255 -0.93 17.19 4.96
CA VAL A 255 0.29 16.41 5.15
C VAL A 255 1.44 17.35 5.56
N PRO A 256 1.44 17.84 6.82
CA PRO A 256 2.45 18.80 7.28
C PRO A 256 3.81 18.16 7.53
N LYS A 257 3.84 16.85 7.76
CA LYS A 257 5.05 16.06 8.00
C LYS A 257 4.95 14.75 7.23
N GLY A 258 6.10 14.27 6.76
CA GLY A 258 6.23 12.93 6.21
C GLY A 258 6.11 11.86 7.28
N GLY A 259 6.23 10.59 6.88
CA GLY A 259 6.16 9.46 7.79
C GLY A 259 5.74 8.17 7.12
N GLU A 260 5.33 7.21 7.94
CA GLU A 260 4.80 5.93 7.48
C GLU A 260 3.45 6.14 6.79
N VAL A 261 3.28 5.55 5.60
CA VAL A 261 2.02 5.62 4.86
C VAL A 261 1.26 4.33 5.11
N THR A 262 0.08 4.43 5.72
CA THR A 262 -0.74 3.28 6.10
C THR A 262 -2.12 3.37 5.46
N VAL A 263 -2.59 2.29 4.86
CA VAL A 263 -3.96 2.15 4.39
C VAL A 263 -4.70 1.21 5.33
N LYS A 264 -5.87 1.62 5.80
CA LYS A 264 -6.80 0.83 6.62
C LYS A 264 -8.08 0.61 5.83
N LEU A 265 -8.60 -0.61 5.85
CA LEU A 265 -9.84 -1.01 5.18
C LEU A 265 -10.85 -1.47 6.22
N TYR A 266 -12.09 -0.99 6.08
CA TYR A 266 -13.20 -1.24 6.98
C TYR A 266 -14.38 -1.81 6.21
N ASN A 267 -15.13 -2.70 6.86
CA ASN A 267 -16.38 -3.23 6.32
C ASN A 267 -17.56 -2.26 6.52
N GLU A 268 -18.75 -2.64 6.07
CA GLU A 268 -19.98 -1.84 6.19
C GLU A 268 -20.41 -1.55 7.64
N LYS A 269 -19.93 -2.35 8.60
CA LYS A 269 -20.15 -2.16 10.04
C LYS A 269 -19.10 -1.26 10.69
N LYS A 270 -18.17 -0.71 9.91
CA LYS A 270 -17.02 0.13 10.35
C LYS A 270 -16.00 -0.63 11.18
N GLU A 271 -15.96 -1.95 11.08
CA GLU A 271 -14.94 -2.78 11.72
C GLU A 271 -13.70 -2.82 10.83
N LEU A 272 -12.51 -2.70 11.43
CA LEU A 272 -11.23 -2.77 10.70
C LEU A 272 -10.99 -4.22 10.24
N ILE A 273 -10.88 -4.43 8.93
CA ILE A 273 -10.69 -5.77 8.35
C ILE A 273 -9.31 -5.98 7.71
N SER A 274 -8.58 -4.90 7.38
CA SER A 274 -7.20 -4.99 6.92
C SER A 274 -6.47 -3.68 7.19
N SER A 275 -5.19 -3.77 7.52
CA SER A 275 -4.28 -2.63 7.64
C SER A 275 -2.95 -2.97 6.97
N LYS A 276 -2.41 -2.06 6.17
CA LYS A 276 -1.09 -2.24 5.55
C LYS A 276 -0.32 -0.95 5.55
N THR A 277 0.95 -1.04 5.94
CA THR A 277 1.91 0.06 5.88
C THR A 277 2.85 -0.14 4.69
N MET A 278 3.09 0.94 3.96
CA MET A 278 4.06 1.01 2.87
C MET A 278 5.48 0.82 3.42
N LYS A 279 6.34 0.09 2.69
CA LYS A 279 7.72 -0.19 3.13
C LYS A 279 8.58 1.08 3.19
N GLU A 280 8.45 1.93 2.19
CA GLU A 280 9.16 3.21 2.13
C GLU A 280 8.34 4.27 2.86
N LYS A 281 9.01 5.28 3.45
CA LYS A 281 8.35 6.41 4.11
C LYS A 281 8.08 7.52 3.09
N LEU A 282 7.03 8.31 3.34
CA LEU A 282 6.83 9.59 2.67
C LEU A 282 7.77 10.62 3.30
N VAL A 283 8.51 11.33 2.47
CA VAL A 283 9.34 12.47 2.86
C VAL A 283 8.62 13.76 2.47
N VAL A 284 8.80 14.80 3.26
CA VAL A 284 8.22 16.11 3.01
C VAL A 284 9.32 17.16 3.15
N ASP A 285 9.43 18.04 2.16
CA ASP A 285 10.28 19.23 2.19
C ASP A 285 9.65 20.37 1.39
N TYR A 286 8.85 21.20 2.07
CA TYR A 286 8.17 22.33 1.44
C TYR A 286 9.04 23.60 1.36
N VAL A 287 10.32 23.55 1.74
CA VAL A 287 11.17 24.75 1.84
C VAL A 287 12.05 24.85 0.60
N SER A 288 11.77 25.83 -0.26
CA SER A 288 12.67 26.12 -1.38
C SER A 288 14.00 26.72 -0.94
N PRO A 289 15.12 26.35 -1.59
CA PRO A 289 16.40 26.98 -1.35
C PRO A 289 16.35 28.47 -1.74
N THR A 290 17.20 29.27 -1.11
CA THR A 290 17.29 30.71 -1.39
C THR A 290 18.43 31.02 -2.36
N LEU A 291 18.30 32.12 -3.11
CA LEU A 291 19.40 32.76 -3.82
C LEU A 291 19.00 34.21 -4.11
N LYS A 292 19.74 35.19 -3.57
CA LYS A 292 19.40 36.61 -3.76
C LYS A 292 20.12 37.22 -4.97
N SER A 293 21.42 36.98 -5.10
CA SER A 293 22.19 37.49 -6.23
C SER A 293 23.50 36.74 -6.44
N VAL A 294 24.01 36.82 -7.67
CA VAL A 294 25.36 36.39 -8.05
C VAL A 294 26.22 37.64 -8.23
N ILE A 295 27.38 37.68 -7.60
CA ILE A 295 28.18 38.91 -7.48
C ILE A 295 29.62 38.78 -8.01
N GLY A 296 30.11 37.58 -8.29
CA GLY A 296 31.44 37.42 -8.85
C GLY A 296 31.78 35.97 -9.18
N VAL A 297 32.78 35.79 -10.04
CA VAL A 297 33.22 34.47 -10.51
C VAL A 297 34.75 34.41 -10.51
N ASN A 298 35.29 33.36 -9.89
CA ASN A 298 36.70 33.00 -9.95
C ASN A 298 36.87 31.65 -10.65
N TYR A 299 37.66 31.59 -11.71
CA TYR A 299 38.11 30.32 -12.30
C TYR A 299 39.51 29.99 -11.77
N ILE A 300 39.69 28.78 -11.25
CA ILE A 300 40.91 28.29 -10.60
C ILE A 300 41.36 27.01 -11.34
N PRO A 301 42.13 27.14 -12.44
CA PRO A 301 42.48 26.00 -13.29
C PRO A 301 43.28 24.92 -12.56
N ALA A 302 44.20 25.32 -11.68
CA ALA A 302 45.05 24.39 -10.91
C ALA A 302 44.22 23.51 -9.97
N ALA A 303 43.14 24.04 -9.41
CA ALA A 303 42.21 23.31 -8.54
C ALA A 303 41.07 22.65 -9.32
N LYS A 304 41.00 22.81 -10.64
CA LYS A 304 39.87 22.39 -11.48
C LYS A 304 38.53 22.89 -10.95
N GLN A 305 38.47 24.15 -10.52
CA GLN A 305 37.29 24.72 -9.86
C GLN A 305 36.84 26.04 -10.46
N ILE A 306 35.53 26.26 -10.40
CA ILE A 306 34.93 27.59 -10.53
C ILE A 306 34.24 27.92 -9.21
N LYS A 307 34.58 29.06 -8.63
CA LYS A 307 33.94 29.58 -7.41
C LYS A 307 33.08 30.76 -7.78
N ILE A 308 31.80 30.68 -7.44
CA ILE A 308 30.84 31.75 -7.67
C ILE A 308 30.50 32.38 -6.32
N SER A 309 30.76 33.67 -6.21
CA SER A 309 30.36 34.47 -5.04
C SER A 309 28.90 34.89 -5.19
N VAL A 310 28.12 34.64 -4.15
CA VAL A 310 26.66 34.86 -4.15
C VAL A 310 26.22 35.55 -2.86
N ARG A 311 24.94 35.91 -2.79
CA ARG A 311 24.29 36.38 -1.56
C ARG A 311 23.08 35.50 -1.24
N ASN A 312 23.01 35.06 0.01
CA ASN A 312 21.88 34.30 0.56
C ASN A 312 21.54 33.05 -0.27
N ALA A 313 22.56 32.25 -0.59
CA ALA A 313 22.34 30.90 -1.13
C ALA A 313 21.72 29.98 -0.06
N GLY A 314 21.07 28.91 -0.53
CA GLY A 314 20.42 27.88 0.28
C GLY A 314 21.36 27.09 1.19
N ALA A 315 20.93 25.88 1.55
CA ALA A 315 21.66 25.04 2.47
C ALA A 315 22.96 24.51 1.83
N VAL A 316 23.96 24.22 2.68
CA VAL A 316 25.20 23.60 2.22
C VAL A 316 24.87 22.22 1.64
N GLY A 317 25.35 21.95 0.43
CA GLY A 317 25.09 20.70 -0.28
C GLY A 317 23.94 20.78 -1.30
N ASP A 318 23.16 21.86 -1.34
CA ASP A 318 22.22 22.09 -2.43
C ASP A 318 22.98 22.11 -3.77
N LYS A 319 22.37 21.54 -4.80
CA LYS A 319 22.97 21.38 -6.12
C LYS A 319 22.87 22.66 -6.93
N VAL A 320 23.89 22.93 -7.73
CA VAL A 320 23.89 24.00 -8.73
C VAL A 320 23.54 23.41 -10.08
N ASN A 321 22.57 24.01 -10.78
CA ASN A 321 22.19 23.63 -12.13
C ASN A 321 23.27 24.08 -13.13
N LEU A 322 24.09 23.13 -13.58
CA LEU A 322 25.24 23.42 -14.43
C LEU A 322 24.88 23.68 -15.89
N ASP A 323 23.77 23.12 -16.36
CA ASP A 323 23.33 23.27 -17.75
C ASP A 323 22.92 24.72 -18.07
N MET A 324 22.69 25.52 -17.02
CA MET A 324 22.46 26.96 -17.10
C MET A 324 23.74 27.79 -17.16
N ILE A 325 24.93 27.20 -17.01
CA ILE A 325 26.19 27.93 -16.88
C ILE A 325 27.01 27.74 -18.15
N SER A 326 27.32 28.84 -18.84
CA SER A 326 28.23 28.83 -19.99
C SER A 326 29.41 29.77 -19.77
N ILE A 327 30.56 29.39 -20.31
CA ILE A 327 31.81 30.12 -20.20
C ILE A 327 32.27 30.50 -21.60
N PHE A 328 32.56 31.79 -21.80
CA PHE A 328 33.03 32.34 -23.04
C PHE A 328 34.45 32.92 -22.89
N ASP A 329 35.37 32.50 -23.76
CA ASP A 329 36.71 33.09 -23.87
C ASP A 329 36.77 34.02 -25.08
N THR A 330 37.09 35.30 -24.83
CA THR A 330 37.06 36.34 -25.87
C THR A 330 38.13 36.18 -26.94
N LYS A 331 39.29 35.61 -26.60
CA LYS A 331 40.40 35.43 -27.54
C LYS A 331 40.17 34.22 -28.43
N LEU A 332 39.68 33.13 -27.84
CA LEU A 332 39.36 31.91 -28.59
C LEU A 332 38.01 32.00 -29.32
N ARG A 333 37.15 32.97 -28.96
CA ARG A 333 35.76 33.11 -29.44
C ARG A 333 34.97 31.81 -29.30
N LYS A 334 35.23 31.07 -28.22
CA LYS A 334 34.61 29.77 -27.94
C LYS A 334 33.75 29.88 -26.70
N ILE A 335 32.55 29.31 -26.77
CA ILE A 335 31.64 29.13 -25.64
C ILE A 335 31.61 27.64 -25.26
N HIS A 336 31.51 27.38 -23.96
CA HIS A 336 31.33 26.03 -23.42
C HIS A 336 30.27 26.06 -22.32
N THR A 337 29.20 25.29 -22.47
CA THR A 337 28.20 25.08 -21.42
C THR A 337 28.63 23.92 -20.54
N LEU A 338 28.58 24.10 -19.23
CA LEU A 338 28.91 23.05 -18.27
C LEU A 338 27.87 21.95 -18.31
N ASP A 339 28.30 20.73 -17.98
CA ASP A 339 27.47 19.54 -18.14
C ASP A 339 27.52 18.67 -16.87
N SER A 340 26.34 18.31 -16.37
CA SER A 340 26.16 17.45 -15.20
C SER A 340 25.76 15.99 -15.54
N SER A 341 25.53 15.68 -16.82
CA SER A 341 24.81 14.48 -17.27
C SER A 341 25.63 13.18 -17.32
N SER A 342 26.88 13.15 -16.85
CA SER A 342 27.72 11.94 -16.90
C SER A 342 28.55 11.74 -15.63
N ASN A 343 29.03 10.51 -15.41
CA ASN A 343 29.98 10.17 -14.35
C ASN A 343 31.34 10.91 -14.46
N LYS A 344 31.55 11.65 -15.56
CA LYS A 344 32.70 12.53 -15.80
C LYS A 344 32.29 14.01 -15.95
N GLY A 345 31.02 14.30 -15.68
CA GLY A 345 30.45 15.65 -15.67
C GLY A 345 30.95 16.45 -14.48
N SER A 346 30.73 17.75 -14.52
CA SER A 346 31.02 18.63 -13.40
C SER A 346 29.98 18.47 -12.29
N GLU A 347 30.36 18.85 -11.08
CA GLU A 347 29.46 18.87 -9.93
C GLU A 347 29.49 20.25 -9.30
N GLY A 348 28.32 20.87 -9.15
CA GLY A 348 28.17 22.16 -8.50
C GLY A 348 27.37 22.04 -7.22
N ILE A 349 27.89 22.63 -6.14
CA ILE A 349 27.25 22.64 -4.82
C ILE A 349 27.29 24.02 -4.18
N VAL A 350 26.29 24.30 -3.35
CA VAL A 350 26.33 25.40 -2.38
C VAL A 350 27.34 25.02 -1.29
N LYS A 351 28.40 25.82 -1.17
CA LYS A 351 29.43 25.62 -0.14
C LYS A 351 29.13 26.41 1.12
N SER A 352 28.50 27.57 0.98
CA SER A 352 28.00 28.44 2.05
C SER A 352 26.93 29.37 1.49
N SER A 353 26.25 30.13 2.35
CA SER A 353 25.28 31.16 1.94
C SER A 353 25.88 32.28 1.06
N THR A 354 27.21 32.32 0.91
CA THR A 354 27.94 33.31 0.10
C THR A 354 28.79 32.70 -1.01
N SER A 355 28.84 31.37 -1.14
CA SER A 355 29.71 30.71 -2.12
C SER A 355 29.09 29.45 -2.70
N LEU A 356 29.11 29.37 -4.03
CA LEU A 356 28.93 28.14 -4.79
C LEU A 356 30.29 27.66 -5.28
N VAL A 357 30.49 26.35 -5.32
CA VAL A 357 31.70 25.73 -5.85
C VAL A 357 31.29 24.72 -6.91
N ILE A 358 31.90 24.84 -8.08
CA ILE A 358 31.79 23.88 -9.17
C ILE A 358 33.13 23.19 -9.30
N ASN A 359 33.14 21.88 -9.07
CA ASN A 359 34.26 21.01 -9.35
C ASN A 359 34.15 20.54 -10.80
N LEU A 360 35.14 20.87 -11.62
CA LEU A 360 35.12 20.56 -13.04
C LEU A 360 35.43 19.08 -13.26
N GLY A 361 34.48 18.39 -13.90
CA GLY A 361 34.68 17.04 -14.39
C GLY A 361 35.71 16.99 -15.53
N GLU A 362 36.20 15.80 -15.87
CA GLU A 362 37.22 15.63 -16.92
C GLU A 362 36.78 16.22 -18.26
N ARG A 363 35.48 16.09 -18.60
CA ARG A 363 34.91 16.59 -19.85
C ARG A 363 35.01 18.11 -19.94
N ASP A 364 34.46 18.82 -18.96
CA ASP A 364 34.45 20.28 -18.93
C ASP A 364 35.85 20.83 -18.78
N TYR A 365 36.65 20.24 -17.90
CA TYR A 365 38.05 20.66 -17.72
C TYR A 365 38.84 20.58 -19.03
N LYS A 366 38.69 19.48 -19.79
CA LYS A 366 39.32 19.36 -21.11
C LYS A 366 38.75 20.33 -22.13
N ALA A 367 37.43 20.58 -22.12
CA ALA A 367 36.78 21.51 -23.03
C ALA A 367 37.23 22.97 -22.83
N LEU A 368 37.55 23.32 -21.58
CA LEU A 368 38.13 24.59 -21.15
C LEU A 368 39.66 24.64 -21.34
N SER A 369 40.27 23.63 -21.96
CA SER A 369 41.71 23.67 -22.26
C SER A 369 42.04 24.87 -23.16
N GLY A 370 43.04 25.64 -22.76
CA GLY A 370 43.47 26.86 -23.45
C GLY A 370 42.67 28.11 -23.07
N PHE A 371 41.55 27.99 -22.34
CA PHE A 371 40.80 29.14 -21.82
C PHE A 371 41.62 29.88 -20.76
N GLY A 372 41.36 31.18 -20.61
CA GLY A 372 41.94 31.98 -19.53
C GLY A 372 43.29 32.60 -19.86
N LYS A 373 43.63 32.69 -21.15
CA LYS A 373 44.75 33.50 -21.64
C LYS A 373 44.35 34.97 -21.93
N ALA A 374 43.07 35.29 -21.86
CA ALA A 374 42.48 36.60 -22.07
C ALA A 374 41.22 36.79 -21.21
N ASN A 375 40.43 37.83 -21.46
CA ASN A 375 39.17 38.06 -20.76
C ASN A 375 38.20 36.90 -21.00
N MET A 376 37.60 36.44 -19.91
CA MET A 376 36.57 35.42 -19.91
C MET A 376 35.28 35.97 -19.29
N TYR A 377 34.14 35.47 -19.74
CA TYR A 377 32.84 35.79 -19.19
C TYR A 377 32.10 34.49 -18.87
N LEU A 378 31.31 34.53 -17.80
CA LEU A 378 30.39 33.46 -17.42
C LEU A 378 28.97 34.00 -17.57
N SER A 379 28.14 33.28 -18.31
CA SER A 379 26.70 33.51 -18.39
C SER A 379 25.95 32.47 -17.57
N ILE A 380 24.96 32.93 -16.80
CA ILE A 380 23.96 32.09 -16.14
C ILE A 380 22.63 32.40 -16.82
N TRP A 381 22.08 31.44 -17.56
CA TRP A 381 20.81 31.59 -18.28
C TRP A 381 19.64 31.86 -17.34
N ASP A 382 18.52 32.34 -17.87
CA ASP A 382 17.33 32.60 -17.07
C ASP A 382 16.75 31.32 -16.45
N GLY A 383 16.36 31.39 -15.18
CA GLY A 383 15.81 30.24 -14.44
C GLY A 383 16.31 30.12 -13.00
N SER A 384 16.14 28.93 -12.42
CA SER A 384 16.53 28.63 -11.04
C SER A 384 17.89 27.95 -11.00
N LEU A 385 18.89 28.61 -10.39
CA LEU A 385 20.27 28.13 -10.38
C LEU A 385 20.53 27.03 -9.34
N ILE A 386 19.78 27.00 -8.24
CA ILE A 386 20.01 26.07 -7.13
C ILE A 386 18.78 25.19 -6.93
N SER A 387 19.03 23.91 -6.63
CA SER A 387 18.02 22.94 -6.23
C SER A 387 18.47 22.15 -5.01
N ASP A 388 17.57 21.88 -4.07
CA ASP A 388 17.88 21.05 -2.91
C ASP A 388 17.72 19.53 -3.20
N GLN A 389 17.80 18.72 -2.15
CA GLN A 389 17.64 17.26 -2.26
C GLN A 389 16.23 16.81 -2.60
N ALA A 390 15.21 17.61 -2.32
CA ALA A 390 13.81 17.35 -2.66
C ALA A 390 13.41 17.90 -4.04
N CYS A 391 14.40 18.40 -4.80
CA CYS A 391 14.24 19.12 -6.07
C CYS A 391 13.44 20.42 -5.94
N ASN A 392 13.36 21.04 -4.75
CA ASN A 392 12.85 22.40 -4.67
C ASN A 392 13.83 23.34 -5.36
N LEU A 393 13.29 24.29 -6.11
CA LEU A 393 14.07 25.24 -6.89
C LEU A 393 14.19 26.57 -6.16
N SER A 394 15.35 27.22 -6.31
CA SER A 394 15.57 28.59 -5.88
C SER A 394 14.70 29.57 -6.67
N PRO A 395 14.53 30.83 -6.21
CA PRO A 395 13.89 31.87 -7.02
C PRO A 395 14.50 31.97 -8.42
N LYS A 396 13.66 32.20 -9.42
CA LYS A 396 14.11 32.42 -10.79
C LYS A 396 14.93 33.71 -10.87
N MET A 397 16.05 33.65 -11.55
CA MET A 397 16.90 34.78 -11.86
C MET A 397 16.86 35.09 -13.36
N PRO A 398 17.00 36.36 -13.78
CA PRO A 398 17.20 36.70 -15.19
C PRO A 398 18.58 36.22 -15.66
N LEU A 399 18.85 36.32 -16.97
CA LEU A 399 20.20 36.11 -17.52
C LEU A 399 21.22 37.00 -16.79
N ILE A 400 22.28 36.39 -16.27
CA ILE A 400 23.40 37.08 -15.62
C ILE A 400 24.65 36.89 -16.47
N LEU A 401 25.37 37.98 -16.74
CA LEU A 401 26.67 37.95 -17.38
C LEU A 401 27.71 38.60 -16.46
N LEU A 402 28.77 37.86 -16.12
CA LEU A 402 29.82 38.32 -15.21
C LEU A 402 31.20 38.10 -15.81
N PRO A 403 32.13 39.06 -15.64
CA PRO A 403 33.53 38.82 -15.95
C PRO A 403 34.08 37.74 -15.01
N VAL A 404 34.93 36.86 -15.55
CA VAL A 404 35.58 35.79 -14.79
C VAL A 404 36.99 36.23 -14.41
N LYS A 405 37.30 36.24 -13.12
CA LYS A 405 38.66 36.44 -12.63
C LYS A 405 39.40 35.10 -12.62
N ILE A 406 40.54 35.03 -13.28
CA ILE A 406 41.36 33.82 -13.33
C ILE A 406 42.37 33.88 -12.19
N ILE A 407 42.32 32.88 -11.31
CA ILE A 407 43.26 32.70 -10.21
C ILE A 407 44.26 31.64 -10.64
N LYS A 408 45.51 32.06 -10.81
CA LYS A 408 46.61 31.20 -11.29
C LYS A 408 47.23 30.42 -10.16
#